data_AF-A0A9W7DZ76-F1
#
_entry.id   AF-A0A9W7DZ76-F1
#
_cell.length_a   1.000
_cell.length_b   1.000
_cell.length_c   1.000
_cell.angle_alpha   90.00
_cell.angle_beta   90.00
_cell.angle_gamma   90.00
#
_symmetry.space_group_name_H-M   'P 1'
#
loop_
_entity.id
_entity.type
_entity.pdbx_description
1 polymer ?
#
loop_
_entity_poly.entity_id
_entity_poly.type
_entity_poly.pdbx_seq_one_letter_code
_entity_poly.pdbx_strand_id
1 'polypeptide(L)'
;MPGDVMEQQIEDLRERMRLLQQDRRANVDLLETNKTTNADETRYLREENKDLRIRLSQLQRTNDDAQGENQELVHAQREVLRMRAEYDSLKSLSTKHSSQLNKLKDEVKTCTLESKRPNQEDNPMTRQIRILENRLDKAMIKYNEAQSIKTTYEQIVKRLKEERVGFDNQLQALERTLQAKQRDYEELLFLSGDANHAREVSQQELQKVKGAYEEERLRRETELRERHQVVQLRKTMYDRAMKREAKRQEIIEKSIMEDGIDGEGESALRASMSTGVLGGTGGSSKSADEFTKAASNNKIDIFENAFRKIKEATGVSDVNEVIKKIEGQEGTSANLMSLTKENQARVESLTESRETLKKKVEEIKYSSSGGGHRRKMVDDKEESLSTSINVLDRWKGKYERFATTLISVKAGIKHLQDKIENAREDVGGMKSELQDDTIVHVLRESEDTLLTLFNRVKANQAEEHAITGGTGKGPGALHKQSSIHGISAIDGLDEEELRENRPFNQRINLPNPNDDGNEHEHEDNLGDLDEEELTRDKVKKASSQILVAQDRRNKKSKKKSRAGRQ
;
A
#
# COMPACT_ATOMS: atom_id res chain seq x y z
N MET A 1 205.35 32.20 97.76
CA MET A 1 205.69 32.57 96.36
C MET A 1 205.19 31.45 95.48
N PRO A 2 204.65 31.61 94.27
CA PRO A 2 203.87 32.67 93.61
C PRO A 2 202.40 32.19 93.37
N GLY A 3 201.39 33.02 93.12
CA GLY A 3 201.35 34.45 92.89
C GLY A 3 200.51 34.81 91.67
N ASP A 4 200.88 34.37 90.47
CA ASP A 4 200.48 35.10 89.25
C ASP A 4 199.59 34.35 88.26
N VAL A 5 199.65 33.02 88.20
CA VAL A 5 198.87 32.27 87.19
C VAL A 5 197.38 32.17 87.58
N MET A 6 197.09 32.43 88.85
CA MET A 6 195.74 32.50 89.41
C MET A 6 194.98 33.76 88.97
N GLU A 7 195.65 34.84 88.57
CA GLU A 7 194.95 36.13 88.40
C GLU A 7 194.39 36.30 86.98
N GLN A 8 195.18 36.00 85.93
CA GLN A 8 194.73 36.12 84.52
C GLN A 8 193.59 35.14 84.14
N GLN A 9 193.61 33.90 84.63
CA GLN A 9 192.54 32.94 84.32
C GLN A 9 191.23 33.23 85.06
N ILE A 10 191.30 33.87 86.24
CA ILE A 10 190.11 34.28 87.00
C ILE A 10 189.45 35.52 86.36
N GLU A 11 190.23 36.43 85.78
CA GLU A 11 189.73 37.63 85.11
C GLU A 11 188.90 37.28 83.84
N ASP A 12 189.42 36.40 82.97
CA ASP A 12 188.70 35.90 81.78
C ASP A 12 187.38 35.17 82.14
N LEU A 13 187.38 34.40 83.23
CA LEU A 13 186.17 33.72 83.71
C LEU A 13 185.13 34.69 84.28
N ARG A 14 185.56 35.79 84.91
CA ARG A 14 184.66 36.85 85.40
C ARG A 14 184.02 37.62 84.25
N GLU A 15 184.77 37.94 83.20
CA GLU A 15 184.24 38.66 82.04
C GLU A 15 183.26 37.80 81.22
N ARG A 16 183.58 36.50 81.04
CA ARG A 16 182.67 35.54 80.38
C ARG A 16 181.38 35.31 81.17
N MET A 17 181.43 35.26 82.50
CA MET A 17 180.23 35.18 83.36
C MET A 17 179.37 36.45 83.29
N ARG A 18 179.98 37.63 83.16
CA ARG A 18 179.25 38.90 83.02
C ARG A 18 178.49 38.97 81.69
N LEU A 19 179.11 38.58 80.58
CA LEU A 19 178.45 38.52 79.27
C LEU A 19 177.31 37.48 79.25
N LEU A 20 177.51 36.31 79.85
CA LEU A 20 176.46 35.29 79.99
C LEU A 20 175.26 35.76 80.85
N GLN A 21 175.51 36.55 81.90
CA GLN A 21 174.42 37.15 82.67
C GLN A 21 173.69 38.23 81.90
N GLN A 22 174.40 39.01 81.07
CA GLN A 22 173.80 40.03 80.21
C GLN A 22 172.93 39.40 79.11
N ASP A 23 173.40 38.32 78.45
CA ASP A 23 172.62 37.55 77.47
C ASP A 23 171.43 36.83 78.10
N ARG A 24 171.58 36.30 79.32
CA ARG A 24 170.46 35.69 80.05
C ARG A 24 169.38 36.72 80.37
N ARG A 25 169.78 37.94 80.74
CA ARG A 25 168.83 39.03 81.02
C ARG A 25 168.12 39.51 79.74
N ALA A 26 168.86 39.72 78.66
CA ALA A 26 168.28 40.10 77.37
C ALA A 26 167.29 39.06 76.83
N ASN A 27 167.56 37.76 76.98
CA ASN A 27 166.63 36.70 76.59
C ASN A 27 165.36 36.66 77.44
N VAL A 28 165.46 36.96 78.74
CA VAL A 28 164.28 37.04 79.61
C VAL A 28 163.41 38.24 79.23
N ASP A 29 164.01 39.41 78.97
CA ASP A 29 163.28 40.61 78.55
C ASP A 29 162.58 40.40 77.19
N LEU A 30 163.22 39.69 76.24
CA LEU A 30 162.60 39.33 74.95
C LEU A 30 161.44 38.32 75.12
N LEU A 31 161.55 37.38 76.05
CA LEU A 31 160.47 36.44 76.33
C LEU A 31 159.27 37.11 77.02
N GLU A 32 159.51 38.06 77.92
CA GLU A 32 158.43 38.81 78.57
C GLU A 32 157.69 39.71 77.58
N THR A 33 158.42 40.41 76.70
CA THR A 33 157.80 41.23 75.63
C THR A 33 156.97 40.36 74.68
N ASN A 34 157.50 39.23 74.20
CA ASN A 34 156.74 38.29 73.36
C ASN A 34 155.51 37.71 74.08
N LYS A 35 155.59 37.47 75.39
CA LYS A 35 154.44 37.01 76.18
C LYS A 35 153.35 38.08 76.24
N THR A 36 153.72 39.36 76.40
CA THR A 36 152.75 40.46 76.41
C THR A 36 152.08 40.65 75.04
N THR A 37 152.84 40.63 73.94
CA THR A 37 152.28 40.77 72.59
C THR A 37 151.33 39.63 72.23
N ASN A 38 151.68 38.39 72.57
CA ASN A 38 150.82 37.23 72.32
C ASN A 38 149.53 37.29 73.17
N ALA A 39 149.59 37.82 74.39
CA ALA A 39 148.41 37.99 75.23
C ALA A 39 147.44 39.02 74.64
N ASP A 40 147.95 40.13 74.11
CA ASP A 40 147.14 41.16 73.45
C ASP A 40 146.52 40.67 72.14
N GLU A 41 147.25 39.91 71.33
CA GLU A 41 146.74 39.31 70.09
C GLU A 41 145.62 38.29 70.38
N THR A 42 145.79 37.46 71.43
CA THR A 42 144.75 36.52 71.85
C THR A 42 143.48 37.24 72.34
N ARG A 43 143.63 38.42 72.97
CA ARG A 43 142.49 39.23 73.41
C ARG A 43 141.75 39.83 72.21
N TYR A 44 142.47 40.35 71.22
CA TYR A 44 141.89 40.87 69.98
C TYR A 44 141.08 39.81 69.24
N LEU A 45 141.65 38.61 69.02
CA LEU A 45 140.97 37.51 68.33
C LEU A 45 139.72 37.01 69.07
N ARG A 46 139.67 37.12 70.40
CA ARG A 46 138.48 36.78 71.19
C ARG A 46 137.37 37.81 71.05
N GLU A 47 137.72 39.08 70.96
CA GLU A 47 136.77 40.18 70.76
C GLU A 47 136.16 40.12 69.36
N GLU A 48 136.99 39.89 68.34
CA GLU A 48 136.53 39.67 66.97
C GLU A 48 135.62 38.45 66.83
N ASN A 49 135.96 37.32 67.48
CA ASN A 49 135.09 36.14 67.49
C ASN A 49 133.74 36.38 68.18
N LYS A 50 133.72 37.23 69.22
CA LYS A 50 132.47 37.61 69.90
C LYS A 50 131.59 38.44 68.96
N ASP A 51 132.17 39.40 68.24
CA ASP A 51 131.45 40.25 67.29
C ASP A 51 130.89 39.47 66.09
N LEU A 52 131.67 38.52 65.56
CA LEU A 52 131.20 37.64 64.48
C LEU A 52 130.02 36.77 64.91
N ARG A 53 130.03 36.24 66.14
CA ARG A 53 128.88 35.47 66.67
C ARG A 53 127.63 36.33 66.82
N ILE A 54 127.78 37.58 67.28
CA ILE A 54 126.66 38.52 67.39
C ILE A 54 126.07 38.80 66.01
N ARG A 55 126.90 39.11 65.01
CA ARG A 55 126.44 39.34 63.62
C ARG A 55 125.71 38.13 63.03
N LEU A 56 126.20 36.92 63.28
CA LEU A 56 125.59 35.70 62.74
C LEU A 56 124.20 35.44 63.36
N SER A 57 124.06 35.67 64.67
CA SER A 57 122.76 35.57 65.35
C SER A 57 121.73 36.63 64.88
N GLN A 58 122.19 37.83 64.54
CA GLN A 58 121.32 38.87 63.99
C GLN A 58 120.80 38.49 62.60
N LEU A 59 121.67 37.94 61.73
CA LEU A 59 121.29 37.49 60.39
C LEU A 59 120.32 36.30 60.40
N GLN A 60 120.45 35.38 61.35
CA GLN A 60 119.51 34.27 61.49
C GLN A 60 118.11 34.75 61.92
N ARG A 61 118.02 35.72 62.85
CA ARG A 61 116.72 36.29 63.25
C ARG A 61 116.01 37.01 62.10
N THR A 62 116.73 37.78 61.30
CA THR A 62 116.13 38.50 60.17
C THR A 62 115.60 37.58 59.05
N ASN A 63 116.08 36.33 58.99
CA ASN A 63 115.66 35.40 57.94
C ASN A 63 114.33 34.69 58.28
N ASP A 64 114.01 34.54 59.56
CA ASP A 64 112.72 33.98 60.01
C ASP A 64 111.57 35.00 59.84
N ASP A 65 111.83 36.30 60.05
CA ASP A 65 110.83 37.37 59.87
C ASP A 65 110.39 37.53 58.38
N ALA A 66 111.30 37.28 57.42
CA ALA A 66 110.99 37.35 55.99
C ALA A 66 110.13 36.17 55.47
N GLN A 67 110.08 35.04 56.19
CA GLN A 67 109.23 33.91 55.82
C GLN A 67 107.78 34.06 56.32
N GLY A 68 107.55 34.81 57.40
CA GLY A 68 106.21 35.10 57.93
C GLY A 68 105.36 35.97 57.00
N GLU A 69 105.92 37.08 56.50
CA GLU A 69 105.21 38.01 55.60
C GLU A 69 104.81 37.35 54.28
N ASN A 70 105.59 36.39 53.79
CA ASN A 70 105.32 35.69 52.53
C ASN A 70 104.17 34.67 52.66
N GLN A 71 103.95 34.10 53.85
CA GLN A 71 102.83 33.17 54.09
C GLN A 71 101.50 33.91 54.24
N GLU A 72 101.49 35.07 54.91
CA GLU A 72 100.28 35.90 55.05
C GLU A 72 99.80 36.44 53.70
N LEU A 73 100.73 36.85 52.83
CA LEU A 73 100.41 37.33 51.48
C LEU A 73 99.77 36.23 50.62
N VAL A 74 100.27 35.00 50.70
CA VAL A 74 99.71 33.84 49.99
C VAL A 74 98.32 33.47 50.52
N HIS A 75 98.11 33.55 51.83
CA HIS A 75 96.79 33.33 52.43
C HIS A 75 95.77 34.38 51.97
N ALA A 76 96.14 35.67 51.99
CA ALA A 76 95.29 36.76 51.51
C ALA A 76 94.96 36.63 50.01
N GLN A 77 95.92 36.23 49.18
CA GLN A 77 95.68 35.95 47.76
C GLN A 77 94.70 34.80 47.55
N ARG A 78 94.80 33.72 48.33
CA ARG A 78 93.86 32.59 48.25
C ARG A 78 92.44 33.00 48.66
N GLU A 79 92.30 33.81 49.70
CA GLU A 79 90.99 34.36 50.11
C GLU A 79 90.40 35.29 49.06
N VAL A 80 91.20 36.17 48.43
CA VAL A 80 90.73 37.03 47.33
C VAL A 80 90.27 36.21 46.12
N LEU A 81 91.00 35.14 45.78
CA LEU A 81 90.60 34.23 44.70
C LEU A 81 89.29 33.47 45.05
N ARG A 82 89.13 33.04 46.30
CA ARG A 82 87.87 32.42 46.79
C ARG A 82 86.71 33.40 46.67
N MET A 83 86.87 34.62 47.18
CA MET A 83 85.84 35.67 47.11
C MET A 83 85.50 36.08 45.67
N ARG A 84 86.49 36.09 44.76
CA ARG A 84 86.23 36.30 43.32
C ARG A 84 85.44 35.14 42.70
N ALA A 85 85.80 33.89 43.01
CA ALA A 85 85.07 32.73 42.52
C ALA A 85 83.62 32.71 43.03
N GLU A 86 83.39 33.08 44.28
CA GLU A 86 82.06 33.24 44.86
C GLU A 86 81.28 34.38 44.20
N TYR A 87 81.93 35.52 43.95
CA TYR A 87 81.32 36.63 43.22
C TYR A 87 80.94 36.24 41.78
N ASP A 88 81.83 35.59 41.05
CA ASP A 88 81.58 35.15 39.67
C ASP A 88 80.46 34.09 39.62
N SER A 89 80.41 33.19 40.61
CA SER A 89 79.32 32.23 40.78
C SER A 89 77.98 32.90 41.06
N LEU A 90 77.94 33.86 41.99
CA LEU A 90 76.74 34.63 42.32
C LEU A 90 76.28 35.51 41.14
N LYS A 91 77.22 36.09 40.40
CA LYS A 91 76.93 36.87 39.20
C LYS A 91 76.34 35.99 38.10
N SER A 92 76.91 34.80 37.87
CA SER A 92 76.36 33.80 36.95
C SER A 92 74.94 33.39 37.35
N LEU A 93 74.71 33.11 38.64
CA LEU A 93 73.38 32.76 39.15
C LEU A 93 72.37 33.91 38.96
N SER A 94 72.77 35.15 39.25
CA SER A 94 71.95 36.35 39.03
C SER A 94 71.59 36.53 37.55
N THR A 95 72.54 36.35 36.63
CA THR A 95 72.25 36.40 35.19
C THR A 95 71.29 35.30 34.74
N LYS A 96 71.42 34.07 35.27
CA LYS A 96 70.48 32.96 35.00
C LYS A 96 69.07 33.29 35.48
N HIS A 97 68.92 33.74 36.73
CA HIS A 97 67.62 34.12 37.28
C HIS A 97 66.99 35.30 36.53
N SER A 98 67.79 36.30 36.12
CA SER A 98 67.30 37.42 35.30
C SER A 98 66.80 36.94 33.92
N SER A 99 67.51 36.01 33.27
CA SER A 99 67.06 35.42 32.00
C SER A 99 65.78 34.60 32.14
N GLN A 100 65.64 33.84 33.23
CA GLN A 100 64.42 33.07 33.54
C GLN A 100 63.23 34.00 33.82
N LEU A 101 63.45 35.09 34.56
CA LEU A 101 62.42 36.09 34.83
C LEU A 101 61.92 36.77 33.55
N ASN A 102 62.82 37.03 32.59
CA ASN A 102 62.43 37.60 31.31
C ASN A 102 61.60 36.62 30.46
N LYS A 103 61.99 35.33 30.42
CA LYS A 103 61.20 34.29 29.77
C LYS A 103 59.79 34.18 30.38
N LEU A 104 59.71 34.10 31.70
CA LEU A 104 58.43 34.05 32.42
C LEU A 104 57.57 35.31 32.17
N LYS A 105 58.18 36.50 32.09
CA LYS A 105 57.45 37.73 31.74
C LYS A 105 56.88 37.69 30.32
N ASP A 106 57.61 37.12 29.37
CA ASP A 106 57.13 37.02 28.00
C ASP A 106 56.04 35.93 27.87
N GLU A 107 56.17 34.81 28.58
CA GLU A 107 55.11 33.79 28.70
C GLU A 107 53.83 34.35 29.35
N VAL A 108 53.95 35.21 30.36
CA VAL A 108 52.78 35.89 30.94
C VAL A 108 52.14 36.85 29.93
N LYS A 109 52.93 37.54 29.10
CA LYS A 109 52.38 38.39 28.02
C LYS A 109 51.66 37.56 26.95
N THR A 110 52.18 36.41 26.54
CA THR A 110 51.50 35.55 25.57
C THR A 110 50.20 35.02 26.15
N CYS A 111 50.22 34.51 27.39
CA CYS A 111 49.02 34.03 28.07
C CYS A 111 47.96 35.12 28.27
N THR A 112 48.36 36.37 28.56
CA THR A 112 47.41 37.49 28.70
C THR A 112 46.80 37.92 27.37
N LEU A 113 47.52 37.78 26.25
CA LEU A 113 46.98 38.00 24.91
C LEU A 113 46.03 36.86 24.50
N GLU A 114 46.38 35.60 24.78
CA GLU A 114 45.52 34.44 24.51
C GLU A 114 44.27 34.38 25.39
N SER A 115 44.33 34.93 26.61
CA SER A 115 43.19 35.01 27.54
C SER A 115 42.12 36.03 27.09
N LYS A 116 42.45 36.96 26.20
CA LYS A 116 41.45 37.86 25.59
C LYS A 116 40.59 37.05 24.62
N ARG A 117 39.44 36.56 25.10
CA ARG A 117 38.46 35.86 24.26
C ARG A 117 37.92 36.79 23.16
N PRO A 118 37.92 36.37 21.88
CA PRO A 118 37.35 37.15 20.77
C PRO A 118 35.85 37.49 20.90
N ASN A 119 35.14 36.78 21.78
CA ASN A 119 33.68 36.84 21.87
C ASN A 119 33.11 38.02 22.66
N GLN A 120 33.95 38.90 23.23
CA GLN A 120 33.51 40.04 24.03
C GLN A 120 33.54 41.39 23.30
N GLU A 121 34.13 41.46 22.11
CA GLU A 121 34.09 42.68 21.33
C GLU A 121 32.83 42.71 20.46
N ASP A 122 32.05 43.78 20.60
CA ASP A 122 30.92 44.17 19.76
C ASP A 122 31.42 44.59 18.35
N ASN A 123 32.17 43.70 17.73
CA ASN A 123 32.77 43.81 16.42
C ASN A 123 31.62 43.87 15.39
N PRO A 124 31.69 44.75 14.36
CA PRO A 124 30.69 44.78 13.28
C PRO A 124 30.34 43.39 12.72
N MET A 125 31.31 42.47 12.68
CA MET A 125 31.10 41.08 12.25
C MET A 125 30.17 40.31 13.19
N THR A 126 30.30 40.45 14.51
CA THR A 126 29.43 39.81 15.52
C THR A 126 27.98 40.31 15.40
N ARG A 127 27.78 41.61 15.11
CA ARG A 127 26.44 42.15 14.83
C ARG A 127 25.85 41.59 13.54
N GLN A 128 26.67 41.46 12.50
CA GLN A 128 26.23 40.90 11.24
C GLN A 128 25.84 39.43 11.37
N ILE A 129 26.58 38.65 12.15
CA ILE A 129 26.22 37.27 12.53
C ILE A 129 24.86 37.24 13.22
N ARG A 130 24.62 38.07 14.24
CA ARG A 130 23.31 38.16 14.92
C ARG A 130 22.16 38.53 13.98
N ILE A 131 22.38 39.43 13.01
CA ILE A 131 21.34 39.81 12.04
C ILE A 131 21.01 38.65 11.10
N LEU A 132 22.03 37.93 10.64
CA LEU A 132 21.86 36.77 9.77
C LEU A 132 21.18 35.62 10.51
N GLU A 133 21.55 35.36 11.77
CA GLU A 133 20.88 34.40 12.66
C GLU A 133 19.40 34.75 12.84
N ASN A 134 19.08 35.99 13.21
CA ASN A 134 17.69 36.44 13.34
C ASN A 134 16.89 36.33 12.03
N ARG A 135 17.56 36.50 10.88
CA ARG A 135 16.93 36.35 9.57
C ARG A 135 16.69 34.87 9.24
N LEU A 136 17.62 33.99 9.60
CA LEU A 136 17.49 32.55 9.47
C LEU A 136 16.33 32.03 10.34
N ASP A 137 16.26 32.45 11.60
CA ASP A 137 15.19 32.05 12.52
C ASP A 137 13.82 32.47 11.99
N LYS A 138 13.70 33.71 11.47
CA LYS A 138 12.47 34.17 10.82
C LYS A 138 12.12 33.36 9.58
N ALA A 139 13.10 32.96 8.78
CA ALA A 139 12.88 32.11 7.61
C ALA A 139 12.44 30.70 8.03
N MET A 140 13.02 30.14 9.09
CA MET A 140 12.61 28.84 9.64
C MET A 140 11.19 28.87 10.20
N ILE A 141 10.81 29.91 10.95
CA ILE A 141 9.43 30.07 11.44
C ILE A 141 8.45 30.09 10.27
N LYS A 142 8.72 30.89 9.23
CA LYS A 142 7.89 30.97 8.02
C LYS A 142 7.83 29.64 7.27
N TYR A 143 8.93 28.92 7.18
CA TYR A 143 8.97 27.61 6.53
C TYR A 143 8.12 26.60 7.30
N ASN A 144 8.23 26.55 8.62
CA ASN A 144 7.45 25.65 9.47
C ASN A 144 5.95 25.99 9.42
N GLU A 145 5.59 27.27 9.36
CA GLU A 145 4.21 27.72 9.18
C GLU A 145 3.66 27.36 7.79
N ALA A 146 4.45 27.58 6.73
CA ALA A 146 4.06 27.14 5.39
C ALA A 146 3.89 25.62 5.29
N GLN A 147 4.75 24.86 5.98
CA GLN A 147 4.69 23.41 6.02
C GLN A 147 3.47 22.90 6.81
N SER A 148 3.10 23.56 7.91
CA SER A 148 1.89 23.21 8.66
C SER A 148 0.62 23.50 7.83
N ILE A 149 0.56 24.65 7.16
CA ILE A 149 -0.52 25.01 6.23
C ILE A 149 -0.59 24.03 5.06
N LYS A 150 0.55 23.65 4.47
CA LYS A 150 0.59 22.64 3.41
C LYS A 150 0.00 21.32 3.90
N THR A 151 0.40 20.86 5.09
CA THR A 151 -0.07 19.60 5.67
C THR A 151 -1.59 19.61 5.89
N THR A 152 -2.16 20.73 6.34
CA THR A 152 -3.62 20.86 6.50
C THR A 152 -4.34 20.86 5.16
N TYR A 153 -3.82 21.54 4.12
CA TYR A 153 -4.39 21.46 2.78
C TYR A 153 -4.29 20.06 2.18
N GLU A 154 -3.19 19.34 2.40
CA GLU A 154 -3.06 17.94 1.96
C GLU A 154 -4.11 17.04 2.62
N GLN A 155 -4.39 17.24 3.92
CA GLN A 155 -5.47 16.54 4.61
C GLN A 155 -6.86 16.88 4.04
N ILE A 156 -7.13 18.16 3.76
CA ILE A 156 -8.39 18.59 3.15
C ILE A 156 -8.55 17.94 1.77
N VAL A 157 -7.50 17.95 0.93
CA VAL A 157 -7.53 17.33 -0.40
C VAL A 157 -7.74 15.82 -0.30
N LYS A 158 -7.10 15.15 0.66
CA LYS A 158 -7.29 13.71 0.89
C LYS A 158 -8.75 13.41 1.24
N ARG A 159 -9.32 14.16 2.19
CA ARG A 159 -10.73 14.01 2.59
C ARG A 159 -11.69 14.28 1.43
N LEU A 160 -11.46 15.33 0.64
CA LEU A 160 -12.30 15.64 -0.54
C LEU A 160 -12.22 14.54 -1.60
N LYS A 161 -11.05 13.89 -1.78
CA LYS A 161 -10.91 12.74 -2.68
C LYS A 161 -11.67 11.51 -2.16
N GLU A 162 -11.61 11.24 -0.87
CA GLU A 162 -12.39 10.17 -0.23
C GLU A 162 -13.90 10.44 -0.34
N GLU A 163 -14.34 11.67 -0.06
CA GLU A 163 -15.74 12.08 -0.21
C GLU A 163 -16.21 11.99 -1.68
N ARG A 164 -15.37 12.33 -2.66
CA ARG A 164 -15.68 12.18 -4.09
C ARG A 164 -15.98 10.72 -4.45
N VAL A 165 -15.17 9.77 -3.99
CA VAL A 165 -15.43 8.34 -4.21
C VAL A 165 -16.71 7.91 -3.49
N GLY A 166 -16.99 8.48 -2.31
CA GLY A 166 -18.27 8.28 -1.61
C GLY A 166 -19.48 8.74 -2.41
N PHE A 167 -19.40 9.88 -3.11
CA PHE A 167 -20.48 10.36 -3.96
C PHE A 167 -20.74 9.46 -5.16
N ASP A 168 -19.70 8.88 -5.78
CA ASP A 168 -19.89 7.94 -6.89
C ASP A 168 -20.68 6.69 -6.44
N ASN A 169 -20.42 6.19 -5.23
CA ASN A 169 -21.18 5.08 -4.66
C ASN A 169 -22.65 5.45 -4.39
N GLN A 170 -22.90 6.66 -3.87
CA GLN A 170 -24.26 7.16 -3.65
C GLN A 170 -25.01 7.36 -4.97
N LEU A 171 -24.33 7.88 -5.99
CA LEU A 171 -24.88 8.05 -7.33
C LEU A 171 -25.25 6.69 -7.93
N GLN A 172 -24.35 5.71 -7.86
CA GLN A 172 -24.61 4.37 -8.36
C GLN A 172 -25.79 3.69 -7.63
N ALA A 173 -25.92 3.92 -6.31
CA ALA A 173 -27.07 3.43 -5.54
C ALA A 173 -28.38 4.10 -6.00
N LEU A 174 -28.36 5.41 -6.25
CA LEU A 174 -29.50 6.14 -6.80
C LEU A 174 -29.85 5.68 -8.22
N GLU A 175 -28.86 5.44 -9.08
CA GLU A 175 -29.06 4.92 -10.43
C GLU A 175 -29.68 3.52 -10.42
N ARG A 176 -29.23 2.62 -9.52
CA ARG A 176 -29.83 1.29 -9.35
C ARG A 176 -31.29 1.38 -8.90
N THR A 177 -31.60 2.27 -7.95
CA THR A 177 -32.97 2.45 -7.48
C THR A 177 -33.86 3.08 -8.55
N LEU A 178 -33.35 4.05 -9.32
CA LEU A 178 -34.04 4.60 -10.48
C LEU A 178 -34.35 3.53 -11.52
N GLN A 179 -33.38 2.69 -11.87
CA GLN A 179 -33.56 1.62 -12.86
C GLN A 179 -34.57 0.56 -12.37
N ALA A 180 -34.55 0.22 -11.08
CA ALA A 180 -35.56 -0.66 -10.49
C ALA A 180 -36.96 -0.03 -10.60
N LYS A 181 -37.10 1.27 -10.28
CA LYS A 181 -38.38 1.99 -10.39
C LYS A 181 -38.86 2.14 -11.84
N GLN A 182 -37.96 2.27 -12.80
CA GLN A 182 -38.30 2.26 -14.22
C GLN A 182 -38.87 0.90 -14.64
N ARG A 183 -38.25 -0.21 -14.22
CA ARG A 183 -38.80 -1.56 -14.47
C ARG A 183 -40.17 -1.75 -13.81
N ASP A 184 -40.31 -1.35 -12.54
CA ASP A 184 -41.61 -1.39 -11.82
C ASP A 184 -42.69 -0.59 -12.59
N TYR A 185 -42.32 0.57 -13.13
CA TYR A 185 -43.22 1.42 -13.91
C TYR A 185 -43.60 0.78 -15.25
N GLU A 186 -42.64 0.20 -15.97
CA GLU A 186 -42.90 -0.53 -17.22
C GLU A 186 -43.82 -1.73 -17.00
N GLU A 187 -43.58 -2.53 -15.95
CA GLU A 187 -44.45 -3.63 -15.57
C GLU A 187 -45.88 -3.14 -15.24
N LEU A 188 -46.00 -2.04 -14.50
CA LEU A 188 -47.30 -1.45 -14.19
C LEU A 188 -48.01 -0.94 -15.45
N LEU A 189 -47.27 -0.41 -16.43
CA LEU A 189 -47.81 0.03 -17.71
C LEU A 189 -48.35 -1.16 -18.51
N PHE A 190 -47.62 -2.27 -18.57
CA PHE A 190 -48.10 -3.51 -19.18
C PHE A 190 -49.37 -4.01 -18.49
N LEU A 191 -49.38 -4.07 -17.16
CA LEU A 191 -50.53 -4.52 -16.38
C LEU A 191 -51.75 -3.60 -16.58
N SER A 192 -51.53 -2.28 -16.70
CA SER A 192 -52.59 -1.33 -17.05
C SER A 192 -53.13 -1.56 -18.46
N GLY A 193 -52.27 -1.88 -19.42
CA GLY A 193 -52.66 -2.29 -20.76
C GLY A 193 -53.56 -3.52 -20.76
N ASP A 194 -53.16 -4.58 -20.04
CA ASP A 194 -53.93 -5.81 -19.90
C ASP A 194 -55.28 -5.57 -19.21
N ALA A 195 -55.30 -4.76 -18.14
CA ALA A 195 -56.52 -4.39 -17.44
C ALA A 195 -57.49 -3.60 -18.34
N ASN A 196 -56.98 -2.68 -19.15
CA ASN A 196 -57.79 -1.94 -20.12
C ASN A 196 -58.35 -2.88 -21.21
N HIS A 197 -57.54 -3.79 -21.73
CA HIS A 197 -57.99 -4.78 -22.70
C HIS A 197 -59.09 -5.69 -22.12
N ALA A 198 -58.90 -6.20 -20.90
CA ALA A 198 -59.91 -7.01 -20.22
C ALA A 198 -61.22 -6.24 -20.00
N ARG A 199 -61.14 -4.93 -19.69
CA ARG A 199 -62.30 -4.06 -19.58
C ARG A 199 -63.01 -3.89 -20.92
N GLU A 200 -62.27 -3.65 -22.00
CA GLU A 200 -62.83 -3.50 -23.35
C GLU A 200 -63.51 -4.78 -23.83
N VAL A 201 -62.89 -5.94 -23.63
CA VAL A 201 -63.49 -7.25 -23.94
C VAL A 201 -64.78 -7.44 -23.16
N SER A 202 -64.77 -7.18 -21.85
CA SER A 202 -65.98 -7.28 -21.01
C SER A 202 -67.08 -6.31 -21.47
N GLN A 203 -66.72 -5.08 -21.88
CA GLN A 203 -67.68 -4.10 -22.40
C GLN A 203 -68.26 -4.53 -23.74
N GLN A 204 -67.44 -5.07 -24.65
CA GLN A 204 -67.89 -5.59 -25.93
C GLN A 204 -68.82 -6.79 -25.75
N GLU A 205 -68.49 -7.72 -24.84
CA GLU A 205 -69.36 -8.85 -24.49
C GLU A 205 -70.70 -8.36 -23.92
N LEU A 206 -70.66 -7.40 -22.99
CA LEU A 206 -71.87 -6.79 -22.44
C LEU A 206 -72.72 -6.14 -23.54
N GLN A 207 -72.10 -5.46 -24.50
CA GLN A 207 -72.82 -4.84 -25.62
C GLN A 207 -73.44 -5.90 -26.55
N LYS A 208 -72.74 -6.99 -26.84
CA LYS A 208 -73.28 -8.12 -27.62
C LYS A 208 -74.47 -8.75 -26.92
N VAL A 209 -74.38 -9.01 -25.62
CA VAL A 209 -75.47 -9.59 -24.83
C VAL A 209 -76.67 -8.64 -24.76
N LYS A 210 -76.44 -7.34 -24.56
CA LYS A 210 -77.51 -6.32 -24.59
C LYS A 210 -78.20 -6.27 -25.95
N GLY A 211 -77.44 -6.24 -27.04
CA GLY A 211 -77.98 -6.25 -28.40
C GLY A 211 -78.82 -7.50 -28.68
N ALA A 212 -78.31 -8.68 -28.34
CA ALA A 212 -79.05 -9.94 -28.47
C ALA A 212 -80.35 -9.95 -27.64
N TYR A 213 -80.32 -9.41 -26.42
CA TYR A 213 -81.51 -9.28 -25.57
C TYR A 213 -82.54 -8.30 -26.18
N GLU A 214 -82.11 -7.17 -26.72
CA GLU A 214 -82.98 -6.20 -27.38
C GLU A 214 -83.62 -6.77 -28.66
N GLU A 215 -82.84 -7.48 -29.49
CA GLU A 215 -83.35 -8.19 -30.66
C GLU A 215 -84.38 -9.25 -30.27
N GLU A 216 -84.11 -10.05 -29.24
CA GLU A 216 -85.05 -11.06 -28.76
C GLU A 216 -86.32 -10.43 -28.16
N ARG A 217 -86.18 -9.31 -27.45
CA ARG A 217 -87.32 -8.53 -26.94
C ARG A 217 -88.18 -8.01 -28.10
N LEU A 218 -87.56 -7.42 -29.12
CA LEU A 218 -88.27 -6.91 -30.29
C LEU A 218 -88.97 -8.04 -31.05
N ARG A 219 -88.29 -9.17 -31.23
CA ARG A 219 -88.86 -10.38 -31.85
C ARG A 219 -90.07 -10.90 -31.07
N ARG A 220 -89.97 -10.97 -29.74
CA ARG A 220 -91.13 -11.35 -28.89
C ARG A 220 -92.27 -10.35 -29.03
N GLU A 221 -91.97 -9.05 -29.09
CA GLU A 221 -92.99 -8.01 -29.25
C GLU A 221 -93.69 -8.10 -30.62
N THR A 222 -92.94 -8.33 -31.71
CA THR A 222 -93.52 -8.52 -33.05
C THR A 222 -94.37 -9.78 -33.10
N GLU A 223 -93.89 -10.90 -32.56
CA GLU A 223 -94.67 -12.14 -32.50
C GLU A 223 -95.95 -11.99 -31.65
N LEU A 224 -95.88 -11.27 -30.52
CA LEU A 224 -97.06 -10.97 -29.71
C LEU A 224 -98.05 -10.08 -30.46
N ARG A 225 -97.55 -9.09 -31.20
CA ARG A 225 -98.38 -8.20 -32.03
C ARG A 225 -99.09 -8.97 -33.15
N GLU A 226 -98.38 -9.85 -33.84
CA GLU A 226 -98.94 -10.73 -34.87
C GLU A 226 -100.00 -11.68 -34.27
N ARG A 227 -99.70 -12.34 -33.15
CA ARG A 227 -100.67 -13.19 -32.44
C ARG A 227 -101.90 -12.40 -32.02
N HIS A 228 -101.72 -11.18 -31.51
CA HIS A 228 -102.82 -10.29 -31.14
C HIS A 228 -103.69 -9.93 -32.35
N GLN A 229 -103.08 -9.58 -33.49
CA GLN A 229 -103.81 -9.31 -34.74
C GLN A 229 -104.62 -10.52 -35.20
N VAL A 230 -104.04 -11.73 -35.17
CA VAL A 230 -104.75 -12.97 -35.52
C VAL A 230 -105.95 -13.20 -34.60
N VAL A 231 -105.78 -12.99 -33.29
CA VAL A 231 -106.89 -13.11 -32.32
C VAL A 231 -107.97 -12.07 -32.58
N GLN A 232 -107.61 -10.82 -32.86
CA GLN A 232 -108.56 -9.76 -33.22
C GLN A 232 -109.33 -10.09 -34.51
N LEU A 233 -108.65 -10.58 -35.55
CA LEU A 233 -109.30 -11.05 -36.77
C LEU A 233 -110.26 -12.22 -36.48
N ARG A 234 -109.85 -13.21 -35.69
CA ARG A 234 -110.74 -14.31 -35.29
C ARG A 234 -111.97 -13.82 -34.53
N LYS A 235 -111.79 -12.87 -33.60
CA LYS A 235 -112.89 -12.26 -32.85
C LYS A 235 -113.87 -11.54 -33.78
N THR A 236 -113.38 -10.69 -34.68
CA THR A 236 -114.24 -9.98 -35.64
C THR A 236 -114.98 -10.93 -36.60
N MET A 237 -114.34 -12.02 -37.05
CA MET A 237 -114.98 -13.05 -37.86
C MET A 237 -116.06 -13.80 -37.08
N TYR A 238 -115.80 -14.14 -35.81
CA TYR A 238 -116.76 -14.77 -34.91
C TYR A 238 -117.95 -13.84 -34.64
N ASP A 239 -117.71 -12.57 -34.31
CA ASP A 239 -118.76 -11.57 -34.09
C ASP A 239 -119.61 -11.37 -35.37
N ARG A 240 -118.99 -11.41 -36.56
CA ARG A 240 -119.69 -11.33 -37.84
C ARG A 240 -120.48 -12.61 -38.17
N ALA A 241 -120.00 -13.77 -37.74
CA ALA A 241 -120.73 -15.04 -37.86
C ALA A 241 -121.93 -15.05 -36.91
N MET A 242 -121.73 -14.70 -35.63
CA MET A 242 -122.80 -14.56 -34.63
C MET A 242 -123.87 -13.55 -35.06
N LYS A 243 -123.49 -12.39 -35.61
CA LYS A 243 -124.47 -11.43 -36.17
C LYS A 243 -125.25 -11.99 -37.36
N ARG A 244 -124.63 -12.82 -38.20
CA ARG A 244 -125.32 -13.50 -39.31
C ARG A 244 -126.25 -14.60 -38.80
N GLU A 245 -125.84 -15.33 -37.78
CA GLU A 245 -126.64 -16.37 -37.13
C GLU A 245 -127.82 -15.76 -36.38
N ALA A 246 -127.63 -14.69 -35.61
CA ALA A 246 -128.71 -13.93 -34.97
C ALA A 246 -129.70 -13.37 -35.99
N LYS A 247 -129.24 -12.84 -37.14
CA LYS A 247 -130.14 -12.43 -38.23
C LYS A 247 -130.86 -13.61 -38.88
N ARG A 248 -130.21 -14.77 -39.03
CA ARG A 248 -130.86 -16.00 -39.52
C ARG A 248 -131.91 -16.49 -38.53
N GLN A 249 -131.61 -16.46 -37.24
CA GLN A 249 -132.57 -16.79 -36.18
C GLN A 249 -133.73 -15.80 -36.16
N GLU A 250 -133.49 -14.50 -36.31
CA GLU A 250 -134.54 -13.48 -36.44
C GLU A 250 -135.43 -13.71 -37.68
N ILE A 251 -134.83 -14.11 -38.82
CA ILE A 251 -135.59 -14.47 -40.03
C ILE A 251 -136.40 -15.75 -39.81
N ILE A 252 -135.82 -16.76 -39.15
CA ILE A 252 -136.50 -18.02 -38.82
C ILE A 252 -137.66 -17.72 -37.85
N GLU A 253 -137.44 -16.93 -36.81
CA GLU A 253 -138.45 -16.52 -35.83
C GLU A 253 -139.55 -15.68 -36.47
N LYS A 254 -139.20 -14.76 -37.39
CA LYS A 254 -140.19 -14.04 -38.22
C LYS A 254 -140.96 -14.97 -39.16
N SER A 255 -140.31 -15.92 -39.81
CA SER A 255 -140.99 -16.90 -40.67
C SER A 255 -141.87 -17.88 -39.90
N ILE A 256 -141.53 -18.19 -38.64
CA ILE A 256 -142.34 -19.01 -37.73
C ILE A 256 -143.52 -18.21 -37.15
N MET A 257 -143.42 -16.87 -37.05
CA MET A 257 -144.54 -16.00 -36.67
C MET A 257 -145.46 -15.61 -37.84
N GLU A 258 -144.97 -15.62 -39.08
CA GLU A 258 -145.71 -15.14 -40.26
C GLU A 258 -146.43 -16.26 -41.03
N ASP A 259 -145.97 -17.52 -40.95
CA ASP A 259 -146.69 -18.70 -41.45
C ASP A 259 -147.13 -19.59 -40.29
N GLY A 260 -148.40 -19.48 -39.92
CA GLY A 260 -149.06 -20.54 -39.18
C GLY A 260 -149.23 -21.77 -40.07
N ILE A 261 -149.05 -22.95 -39.46
CA ILE A 261 -149.64 -24.24 -39.88
C ILE A 261 -148.82 -25.02 -40.93
N ASP A 262 -147.97 -25.96 -40.48
CA ASP A 262 -148.19 -27.42 -40.58
C ASP A 262 -146.88 -28.22 -40.43
N GLY A 263 -146.88 -29.11 -39.45
CA GLY A 263 -145.80 -30.06 -39.21
C GLY A 263 -145.81 -31.17 -40.27
N GLU A 264 -144.72 -31.28 -41.03
CA GLU A 264 -144.20 -32.51 -41.67
C GLU A 264 -142.99 -32.22 -42.60
N GLY A 265 -142.63 -30.96 -42.82
CA GLY A 265 -141.46 -30.57 -43.64
C GLY A 265 -140.08 -30.61 -42.96
N GLU A 266 -140.02 -30.84 -41.65
CA GLU A 266 -138.79 -30.66 -40.85
C GLU A 266 -137.76 -31.81 -41.01
N SER A 267 -138.21 -32.98 -41.47
CA SER A 267 -137.34 -34.16 -41.68
C SER A 267 -136.60 -34.13 -43.03
N ALA A 268 -137.14 -33.43 -44.03
CA ALA A 268 -136.57 -33.38 -45.38
C ALA A 268 -135.42 -32.38 -45.53
N LEU A 269 -135.40 -31.29 -44.75
CA LEU A 269 -134.38 -30.24 -44.84
C LEU A 269 -133.08 -30.60 -44.08
N ARG A 270 -133.16 -31.43 -43.02
CA ARG A 270 -132.00 -31.90 -42.25
C ARG A 270 -131.16 -32.96 -42.97
N ALA A 271 -131.76 -33.72 -43.89
CA ALA A 271 -131.06 -34.71 -44.73
C ALA A 271 -130.33 -34.06 -45.94
N SER A 272 -130.71 -32.84 -46.32
CA SER A 272 -130.12 -32.07 -47.43
C SER A 272 -128.80 -31.36 -47.05
N MET A 273 -128.50 -31.21 -45.76
CA MET A 273 -127.28 -30.56 -45.27
C MET A 273 -126.13 -31.52 -44.90
N SER A 274 -126.34 -32.83 -44.95
CA SER A 274 -125.33 -33.85 -44.56
C SER A 274 -124.67 -34.59 -45.75
N THR A 275 -125.00 -34.23 -47.00
CA THR A 275 -124.55 -34.91 -48.23
C THR A 275 -123.71 -34.00 -49.16
N GLY A 276 -122.91 -33.10 -48.58
CA GLY A 276 -122.05 -32.15 -49.30
C GLY A 276 -120.53 -32.44 -49.30
N VAL A 277 -120.08 -33.59 -48.78
CA VAL A 277 -118.63 -33.91 -48.70
C VAL A 277 -118.36 -35.36 -49.07
N LEU A 278 -118.59 -35.72 -50.34
CA LEU A 278 -117.86 -36.79 -51.04
C LEU A 278 -118.16 -36.67 -52.54
N GLY A 279 -117.17 -36.35 -53.39
CA GLY A 279 -117.38 -36.39 -54.83
C GLY A 279 -116.48 -35.50 -55.68
N GLY A 280 -115.19 -35.84 -55.72
CA GLY A 280 -114.24 -35.37 -56.73
C GLY A 280 -113.58 -36.54 -57.43
N THR A 281 -114.39 -37.36 -58.11
CA THR A 281 -114.00 -38.32 -59.17
C THR A 281 -113.31 -37.55 -60.30
N GLY A 282 -112.26 -37.98 -60.98
CA GLY A 282 -111.93 -39.31 -61.47
C GLY A 282 -111.66 -39.19 -62.99
N GLY A 283 -110.57 -39.80 -63.46
CA GLY A 283 -110.40 -40.18 -64.88
C GLY A 283 -109.47 -39.30 -65.73
N SER A 284 -108.31 -39.84 -66.10
CA SER A 284 -108.10 -40.32 -67.48
C SER A 284 -106.68 -40.83 -67.68
N SER A 285 -106.56 -42.15 -67.84
CA SER A 285 -105.45 -42.77 -68.54
C SER A 285 -105.45 -42.26 -69.99
N LYS A 286 -104.45 -41.45 -70.37
CA LYS A 286 -104.13 -41.20 -71.78
C LYS A 286 -102.61 -41.13 -72.00
N SER A 287 -102.14 -42.06 -72.83
CA SER A 287 -100.99 -42.00 -73.73
C SER A 287 -99.59 -41.75 -73.15
N ALA A 288 -98.74 -42.75 -73.34
CA ALA A 288 -97.27 -42.75 -73.18
C ALA A 288 -96.50 -41.73 -74.06
N ASP A 289 -97.18 -40.74 -74.63
CA ASP A 289 -96.61 -39.64 -75.41
C ASP A 289 -96.38 -38.37 -74.55
N GLU A 290 -96.80 -38.41 -73.28
CA GLU A 290 -96.66 -37.31 -72.32
C GLU A 290 -95.37 -37.38 -71.49
N PHE A 291 -94.68 -38.53 -71.42
CA PHE A 291 -93.45 -38.65 -70.62
C PHE A 291 -92.25 -37.91 -71.25
N THR A 292 -92.19 -37.83 -72.58
CA THR A 292 -91.18 -37.04 -73.31
C THR A 292 -91.49 -35.54 -73.25
N LYS A 293 -92.77 -35.15 -73.29
CA LYS A 293 -93.22 -33.76 -73.07
C LYS A 293 -93.08 -33.31 -71.62
N ALA A 294 -93.36 -34.14 -70.63
CA ALA A 294 -93.17 -33.83 -69.21
C ALA A 294 -91.70 -33.64 -68.85
N ALA A 295 -90.78 -34.41 -69.44
CA ALA A 295 -89.35 -34.20 -69.28
C ALA A 295 -88.86 -32.89 -69.93
N SER A 296 -89.44 -32.51 -71.09
CA SER A 296 -89.14 -31.23 -71.74
C SER A 296 -89.77 -30.05 -70.99
N ASN A 297 -90.99 -30.19 -70.48
CA ASN A 297 -91.68 -29.18 -69.68
C ASN A 297 -90.98 -28.96 -68.34
N ASN A 298 -90.49 -30.01 -67.67
CA ASN A 298 -89.68 -29.86 -66.46
C ASN A 298 -88.38 -29.09 -66.72
N LYS A 299 -87.72 -29.31 -67.87
CA LYS A 299 -86.55 -28.51 -68.26
C LYS A 299 -86.94 -27.06 -68.54
N ILE A 300 -88.05 -26.83 -69.24
CA ILE A 300 -88.59 -25.49 -69.50
C ILE A 300 -88.94 -24.78 -68.19
N ASP A 301 -89.56 -25.46 -67.23
CA ASP A 301 -89.91 -24.90 -65.91
C ASP A 301 -88.66 -24.61 -65.06
N ILE A 302 -87.61 -25.44 -65.15
CA ILE A 302 -86.32 -25.17 -64.50
C ILE A 302 -85.66 -23.93 -65.11
N PHE A 303 -85.64 -23.82 -66.44
CA PHE A 303 -85.10 -22.65 -67.12
C PHE A 303 -85.96 -21.41 -66.86
N GLU A 304 -87.29 -21.51 -66.84
CA GLU A 304 -88.20 -20.41 -66.55
C GLU A 304 -88.05 -19.92 -65.10
N ASN A 305 -87.89 -20.84 -64.14
CA ASN A 305 -87.62 -20.49 -62.75
C ASN A 305 -86.22 -19.88 -62.57
N ALA A 306 -85.20 -20.36 -63.28
CA ALA A 306 -83.88 -19.76 -63.29
C ALA A 306 -83.92 -18.35 -63.91
N PHE A 307 -84.64 -18.17 -65.02
CA PHE A 307 -84.83 -16.88 -65.66
C PHE A 307 -85.64 -15.92 -64.78
N ARG A 308 -86.66 -16.38 -64.07
CA ARG A 308 -87.38 -15.56 -63.07
C ARG A 308 -86.45 -15.08 -61.96
N LYS A 309 -85.60 -15.97 -61.42
CA LYS A 309 -84.61 -15.59 -60.40
C LYS A 309 -83.61 -14.56 -60.93
N ILE A 310 -83.12 -14.74 -62.16
CA ILE A 310 -82.22 -13.76 -62.80
C ILE A 310 -82.95 -12.44 -63.04
N LYS A 311 -84.20 -12.48 -63.49
CA LYS A 311 -85.06 -11.31 -63.72
C LYS A 311 -85.33 -10.52 -62.43
N GLU A 312 -85.58 -11.22 -61.34
CA GLU A 312 -85.80 -10.66 -60.00
C GLU A 312 -84.50 -10.08 -59.43
N ALA A 313 -83.37 -10.80 -59.53
CA ALA A 313 -82.07 -10.34 -59.04
C ALA A 313 -81.49 -9.16 -59.84
N THR A 314 -81.75 -9.11 -61.15
CA THR A 314 -81.30 -8.01 -62.03
C THR A 314 -82.29 -6.83 -62.09
N GLY A 315 -83.55 -7.06 -61.67
CA GLY A 315 -84.62 -6.07 -61.64
C GLY A 315 -85.11 -5.62 -63.02
N VAL A 316 -85.00 -6.47 -64.03
CA VAL A 316 -85.23 -6.12 -65.45
C VAL A 316 -86.51 -6.77 -65.99
N SER A 317 -87.23 -6.12 -66.90
CA SER A 317 -88.55 -6.58 -67.37
C SER A 317 -88.50 -7.50 -68.60
N ASP A 318 -87.47 -7.38 -69.44
CA ASP A 318 -87.32 -8.13 -70.70
C ASP A 318 -86.02 -8.96 -70.73
N VAL A 319 -86.06 -10.13 -71.35
CA VAL A 319 -84.93 -11.08 -71.44
C VAL A 319 -83.78 -10.46 -72.23
N ASN A 320 -84.07 -9.69 -73.28
CA ASN A 320 -83.05 -9.03 -74.10
C ASN A 320 -82.30 -7.93 -73.32
N GLU A 321 -82.97 -7.27 -72.37
CA GLU A 321 -82.35 -6.28 -71.49
C GLU A 321 -81.45 -6.95 -70.44
N VAL A 322 -81.81 -8.15 -69.96
CA VAL A 322 -80.95 -8.98 -69.10
C VAL A 322 -79.66 -9.34 -69.84
N ILE A 323 -79.77 -9.78 -71.09
CA ILE A 323 -78.60 -10.14 -71.92
C ILE A 323 -77.70 -8.92 -72.11
N LYS A 324 -78.24 -7.76 -72.52
CA LYS A 324 -77.45 -6.52 -72.69
C LYS A 324 -76.78 -6.05 -71.39
N LYS A 325 -77.45 -6.19 -70.24
CA LYS A 325 -76.83 -5.85 -68.95
C LYS A 325 -75.72 -6.82 -68.58
N ILE A 326 -75.87 -8.12 -68.85
CA ILE A 326 -74.82 -9.12 -68.59
C ILE A 326 -73.61 -8.85 -69.50
N GLU A 327 -73.83 -8.63 -70.79
CA GLU A 327 -72.76 -8.28 -71.74
C GLU A 327 -72.07 -6.96 -71.35
N GLY A 328 -72.83 -5.95 -70.90
CA GLY A 328 -72.27 -4.70 -70.41
C GLY A 328 -71.52 -4.81 -69.06
N GLN A 329 -71.82 -5.84 -68.27
CA GLN A 329 -71.19 -6.12 -66.96
C GLN A 329 -70.09 -7.18 -67.04
N GLU A 330 -69.85 -7.78 -68.21
CA GLU A 330 -68.85 -8.84 -68.38
C GLU A 330 -67.44 -8.37 -68.00
N GLY A 331 -67.08 -7.13 -68.38
CA GLY A 331 -65.81 -6.52 -67.98
C GLY A 331 -65.68 -6.30 -66.47
N THR A 332 -66.75 -5.87 -65.80
CA THR A 332 -66.79 -5.68 -64.35
C THR A 332 -66.75 -7.02 -63.60
N SER A 333 -67.43 -8.03 -64.14
CA SER A 333 -67.41 -9.40 -63.62
C SER A 333 -66.02 -10.03 -63.76
N ALA A 334 -65.38 -9.88 -64.92
CA ALA A 334 -64.01 -10.34 -65.15
C ALA A 334 -63.01 -9.67 -64.21
N ASN A 335 -63.15 -8.35 -63.99
CA ASN A 335 -62.30 -7.63 -63.03
C ASN A 335 -62.53 -8.09 -61.59
N LEU A 336 -63.78 -8.29 -61.17
CA LEU A 336 -64.09 -8.84 -59.85
C LEU A 336 -63.54 -10.27 -59.69
N MET A 337 -63.67 -11.14 -60.69
CA MET A 337 -63.08 -12.48 -60.65
C MET A 337 -61.55 -12.42 -60.56
N SER A 338 -60.90 -11.51 -61.29
CA SER A 338 -59.46 -11.29 -61.19
C SER A 338 -59.06 -10.82 -59.79
N LEU A 339 -59.80 -9.87 -59.22
CA LEU A 339 -59.56 -9.36 -57.87
C LEU A 339 -59.82 -10.42 -56.80
N THR A 340 -60.84 -11.26 -56.97
CA THR A 340 -61.09 -12.41 -56.09
C THR A 340 -59.94 -13.40 -56.17
N LYS A 341 -59.42 -13.68 -57.37
CA LYS A 341 -58.27 -14.57 -57.56
C LYS A 341 -56.99 -14.00 -56.95
N GLU A 342 -56.74 -12.70 -57.11
CA GLU A 342 -55.59 -12.01 -56.50
C GLU A 342 -55.69 -11.99 -54.96
N ASN A 343 -56.86 -11.66 -54.42
CA ASN A 343 -57.10 -11.69 -52.97
C ASN A 343 -56.95 -13.10 -52.41
N GLN A 344 -57.42 -14.13 -53.13
CA GLN A 344 -57.27 -15.53 -52.75
C GLN A 344 -55.78 -15.91 -52.71
N ALA A 345 -55.01 -15.58 -53.76
CA ALA A 345 -53.56 -15.81 -53.78
C ALA A 345 -52.83 -15.05 -52.65
N ARG A 346 -53.28 -13.83 -52.33
CA ARG A 346 -52.73 -13.04 -51.23
C ARG A 346 -53.02 -13.68 -49.87
N VAL A 347 -54.24 -14.17 -49.65
CA VAL A 347 -54.61 -14.93 -48.44
C VAL A 347 -53.74 -16.17 -48.30
N GLU A 348 -53.56 -16.93 -49.39
CA GLU A 348 -52.70 -18.12 -49.41
C GLU A 348 -51.25 -17.76 -49.04
N SER A 349 -50.66 -16.73 -49.67
CA SER A 349 -49.30 -16.28 -49.34
C SER A 349 -49.14 -15.82 -47.88
N LEU A 350 -50.14 -15.13 -47.34
CA LEU A 350 -50.15 -14.69 -45.94
C LEU A 350 -50.32 -15.87 -44.98
N THR A 351 -51.11 -16.88 -45.35
CA THR A 351 -51.25 -18.10 -44.55
C THR A 351 -49.96 -18.91 -44.50
N GLU A 352 -49.24 -19.01 -45.62
CA GLU A 352 -47.93 -19.66 -45.70
C GLU A 352 -46.86 -18.88 -44.92
N SER A 353 -46.83 -17.54 -45.04
CA SER A 353 -45.96 -16.69 -44.22
C SER A 353 -46.27 -16.82 -42.73
N ARG A 354 -47.55 -16.96 -42.35
CA ARG A 354 -47.95 -17.19 -40.97
C ARG A 354 -47.48 -18.56 -40.47
N GLU A 355 -47.60 -19.60 -41.29
CA GLU A 355 -47.16 -20.95 -40.94
C GLU A 355 -45.64 -21.04 -40.80
N THR A 356 -44.88 -20.42 -41.71
CA THR A 356 -43.42 -20.35 -41.62
C THR A 356 -42.95 -19.56 -40.41
N LEU A 357 -43.57 -18.41 -40.10
CA LEU A 357 -43.29 -17.67 -38.88
C LEU A 357 -43.67 -18.47 -37.62
N LYS A 358 -44.78 -19.20 -37.64
CA LYS A 358 -45.19 -20.07 -36.54
C LYS A 358 -44.18 -21.20 -36.33
N LYS A 359 -43.70 -21.83 -37.40
CA LYS A 359 -42.62 -22.83 -37.37
C LYS A 359 -41.32 -22.25 -36.82
N LYS A 360 -40.93 -21.04 -37.21
CA LYS A 360 -39.75 -20.35 -36.64
C LYS A 360 -39.94 -20.02 -35.16
N VAL A 361 -41.14 -19.61 -34.75
CA VAL A 361 -41.45 -19.36 -33.33
C VAL A 361 -41.44 -20.67 -32.54
N GLU A 362 -42.00 -21.75 -33.07
CA GLU A 362 -41.91 -23.08 -32.47
C GLU A 362 -40.45 -23.55 -32.41
N GLU A 363 -39.66 -23.36 -33.47
CA GLU A 363 -38.24 -23.65 -33.47
C GLU A 363 -37.51 -22.81 -32.41
N ILE A 364 -37.80 -21.52 -32.23
CA ILE A 364 -37.18 -20.70 -31.18
C ILE A 364 -37.65 -21.14 -29.78
N LYS A 365 -38.95 -21.41 -29.61
CA LYS A 365 -39.52 -21.85 -28.31
C LYS A 365 -39.03 -23.24 -27.90
N TYR A 366 -38.90 -24.16 -28.85
CA TYR A 366 -38.47 -25.54 -28.60
C TYR A 366 -36.94 -25.72 -28.74
N SER A 367 -36.22 -24.86 -29.46
CA SER A 367 -34.75 -24.75 -29.39
C SER A 367 -34.26 -23.99 -28.15
N SER A 368 -35.16 -23.30 -27.45
CA SER A 368 -34.97 -22.83 -26.07
C SER A 368 -35.33 -23.90 -25.03
N SER A 369 -36.12 -24.91 -25.41
CA SER A 369 -36.55 -25.98 -24.51
C SER A 369 -35.65 -27.22 -24.55
N GLY A 370 -34.66 -27.26 -25.44
CA GLY A 370 -33.54 -28.21 -25.40
C GLY A 370 -32.35 -27.65 -24.60
N GLY A 371 -32.52 -27.48 -23.29
CA GLY A 371 -31.60 -26.80 -22.36
C GLY A 371 -30.26 -27.49 -22.07
N GLY A 372 -29.64 -28.16 -23.05
CA GLY A 372 -28.34 -28.83 -22.86
C GLY A 372 -27.15 -28.02 -23.38
N HIS A 373 -27.19 -27.54 -24.63
CA HIS A 373 -25.97 -27.07 -25.29
C HIS A 373 -25.62 -25.61 -25.01
N ARG A 374 -26.62 -24.73 -24.89
CA ARG A 374 -26.39 -23.32 -24.51
C ARG A 374 -26.05 -23.16 -23.03
N ARG A 375 -26.66 -23.96 -22.17
CA ARG A 375 -26.35 -23.98 -20.74
C ARG A 375 -24.95 -24.55 -20.51
N LYS A 376 -24.64 -25.69 -21.13
CA LYS A 376 -23.28 -26.24 -21.12
C LYS A 376 -22.22 -25.28 -21.67
N MET A 377 -22.49 -24.53 -22.73
CA MET A 377 -21.53 -23.50 -23.20
C MET A 377 -21.37 -22.33 -22.22
N VAL A 378 -22.42 -21.96 -21.48
CA VAL A 378 -22.33 -20.95 -20.42
C VAL A 378 -21.55 -21.52 -19.24
N ASP A 379 -21.88 -22.74 -18.80
CA ASP A 379 -21.20 -23.46 -17.72
C ASP A 379 -19.70 -23.66 -18.07
N ASP A 380 -19.36 -24.08 -19.30
CA ASP A 380 -17.97 -24.23 -19.78
C ASP A 380 -17.21 -22.88 -19.78
N LYS A 381 -17.92 -21.78 -20.06
CA LYS A 381 -17.35 -20.42 -20.04
C LYS A 381 -17.21 -19.87 -18.63
N GLU A 382 -18.14 -20.19 -17.75
CA GLU A 382 -18.09 -19.86 -16.32
C GLU A 382 -16.98 -20.67 -15.63
N GLU A 383 -16.79 -21.94 -15.98
CA GLU A 383 -15.68 -22.77 -15.53
C GLU A 383 -14.33 -22.24 -16.07
N SER A 384 -14.27 -21.88 -17.35
CA SER A 384 -13.08 -21.26 -17.94
C SER A 384 -12.75 -19.89 -17.31
N LEU A 385 -13.77 -19.13 -16.89
CA LEU A 385 -13.61 -17.86 -16.18
C LEU A 385 -13.11 -18.10 -14.76
N SER A 386 -13.71 -19.04 -14.03
CA SER A 386 -13.30 -19.44 -12.67
C SER A 386 -11.84 -19.92 -12.64
N THR A 387 -11.46 -20.80 -13.57
CA THR A 387 -10.07 -21.27 -13.70
C THR A 387 -9.10 -20.13 -14.02
N SER A 388 -9.48 -19.18 -14.88
CA SER A 388 -8.65 -18.01 -15.19
C SER A 388 -8.49 -17.07 -13.99
N ILE A 389 -9.55 -16.87 -13.20
CA ILE A 389 -9.51 -16.08 -11.95
C ILE A 389 -8.57 -16.74 -10.93
N ASN A 390 -8.71 -18.06 -10.72
CA ASN A 390 -7.85 -18.81 -9.80
C ASN A 390 -6.36 -18.76 -10.20
N VAL A 391 -6.07 -18.79 -11.50
CA VAL A 391 -4.70 -18.62 -12.01
C VAL A 391 -4.20 -17.21 -11.75
N LEU A 392 -5.03 -16.19 -11.99
CA LEU A 392 -4.70 -14.79 -11.70
C LEU A 392 -4.39 -14.58 -10.21
N ASP A 393 -5.23 -15.10 -9.31
CA ASP A 393 -5.02 -14.98 -7.87
C ASP A 393 -3.73 -15.68 -7.41
N ARG A 394 -3.42 -16.86 -7.97
CA ARG A 394 -2.13 -17.53 -7.72
C ARG A 394 -0.94 -16.70 -8.18
N TRP A 395 -1.01 -16.08 -9.35
CA TRP A 395 0.07 -15.20 -9.84
C TRP A 395 0.17 -13.91 -9.04
N LYS A 396 -0.96 -13.34 -8.62
CA LYS A 396 -1.02 -12.17 -7.76
C LYS A 396 -0.38 -12.44 -6.40
N GLY A 397 -0.71 -13.57 -5.75
CA GLY A 397 -0.07 -13.97 -4.49
C GLY A 397 1.43 -14.31 -4.64
N LYS A 398 1.87 -14.83 -5.80
CA LYS A 398 3.30 -14.95 -6.11
C LYS A 398 3.98 -13.58 -6.25
N TYR A 399 3.35 -12.66 -6.98
CA TYR A 399 3.85 -11.31 -7.18
C TYR A 399 3.94 -10.54 -5.86
N GLU A 400 2.93 -10.61 -5.00
CA GLU A 400 2.92 -9.97 -3.68
C GLU A 400 4.05 -10.50 -2.77
N ARG A 401 4.33 -11.82 -2.82
CA ARG A 401 5.48 -12.41 -2.13
C ARG A 401 6.80 -11.87 -2.68
N PHE A 402 6.98 -11.87 -4.00
CA PHE A 402 8.19 -11.32 -4.62
C PHE A 402 8.35 -9.82 -4.32
N ALA A 403 7.28 -9.04 -4.34
CA ALA A 403 7.29 -7.62 -4.01
C ALA A 403 7.71 -7.40 -2.55
N THR A 404 7.16 -8.18 -1.62
CA THR A 404 7.56 -8.13 -0.19
C THR A 404 9.04 -8.46 -0.04
N THR A 405 9.53 -9.53 -0.68
CA THR A 405 10.96 -9.88 -0.66
C THR A 405 11.82 -8.76 -1.25
N LEU A 406 11.40 -8.16 -2.35
CA LEU A 406 12.13 -7.07 -3.00
C LEU A 406 12.22 -5.82 -2.12
N ILE A 407 11.14 -5.50 -1.40
CA ILE A 407 11.13 -4.41 -0.40
C ILE A 407 12.10 -4.72 0.73
N SER A 408 12.10 -5.95 1.26
CA SER A 408 13.05 -6.37 2.29
C SER A 408 14.51 -6.30 1.80
N VAL A 409 14.78 -6.71 0.56
CA VAL A 409 16.10 -6.61 -0.05
C VAL A 409 16.51 -5.14 -0.21
N LYS A 410 15.64 -4.28 -0.73
CA LYS A 410 15.90 -2.83 -0.85
C LYS A 410 16.21 -2.18 0.50
N ALA A 411 15.44 -2.52 1.53
CA ALA A 411 15.68 -2.05 2.89
C ALA A 411 17.01 -2.59 3.46
N GLY A 412 17.35 -3.85 3.21
CA GLY A 412 18.62 -4.45 3.60
C GLY A 412 19.82 -3.78 2.93
N ILE A 413 19.71 -3.47 1.63
CA ILE A 413 20.74 -2.74 0.88
C ILE A 413 20.89 -1.30 1.40
N LYS A 414 19.77 -0.62 1.71
CA LYS A 414 19.81 0.71 2.35
C LYS A 414 20.54 0.68 3.67
N HIS A 415 20.18 -0.26 4.53
CA HIS A 415 20.83 -0.41 5.83
C HIS A 415 22.32 -0.79 5.70
N LEU A 416 22.68 -1.59 4.69
CA LEU A 416 24.08 -1.86 4.37
C LEU A 416 24.81 -0.57 3.95
N GLN A 417 24.21 0.22 3.07
CA GLN A 417 24.73 1.51 2.60
C GLN A 417 24.95 2.49 3.77
N ASP A 418 23.98 2.59 4.68
CA ASP A 418 24.06 3.44 5.88
C ASP A 418 25.19 2.96 6.83
N LYS A 419 25.35 1.64 7.01
CA LYS A 419 26.39 1.09 7.89
C LYS A 419 27.81 1.28 7.36
N ILE A 420 28.00 1.24 6.04
CA ILE A 420 29.31 1.42 5.42
C ILE A 420 29.60 2.90 5.11
N GLU A 421 28.67 3.82 5.36
CA GLU A 421 28.80 5.24 4.98
C GLU A 421 30.08 5.88 5.53
N ASN A 422 30.36 5.69 6.83
CA ASN A 422 31.57 6.23 7.46
C ASN A 422 32.86 5.62 6.86
N ALA A 423 32.85 4.33 6.57
CA ALA A 423 34.03 3.63 6.03
C ALA A 423 34.19 3.84 4.51
N ARG A 424 33.14 4.27 3.83
CA ARG A 424 33.10 4.59 2.40
C ARG A 424 33.77 5.93 2.12
N GLU A 425 33.61 6.92 2.99
CA GLU A 425 34.33 8.20 2.90
C GLU A 425 35.85 7.99 2.98
N ASP A 426 36.30 7.07 3.86
CA ASP A 426 37.71 6.70 4.01
C ASP A 426 38.31 5.97 2.80
N VAL A 427 37.46 5.35 1.97
CA VAL A 427 37.84 4.57 0.77
C VAL A 427 37.59 5.36 -0.52
N GLY A 428 36.98 6.55 -0.44
CA GLY A 428 36.69 7.42 -1.59
C GLY A 428 35.50 6.97 -2.45
N GLY A 429 34.55 6.20 -1.90
CA GLY A 429 33.35 5.76 -2.62
C GLY A 429 32.29 6.86 -2.78
N MET A 430 31.48 6.83 -3.84
CA MET A 430 30.56 7.90 -4.23
C MET A 430 29.12 7.59 -3.81
N LYS A 431 28.56 8.34 -2.86
CA LYS A 431 27.19 8.10 -2.38
C LYS A 431 26.16 8.20 -3.52
N SER A 432 25.60 7.05 -3.91
CA SER A 432 24.54 6.94 -4.92
C SER A 432 23.16 6.90 -4.25
N GLU A 433 22.17 7.59 -4.82
CA GLU A 433 20.78 7.54 -4.33
C GLU A 433 20.12 6.18 -4.62
N LEU A 434 19.39 5.64 -3.64
CA LEU A 434 18.64 4.39 -3.75
C LEU A 434 17.28 4.60 -4.43
N GLN A 435 17.26 4.43 -5.75
CA GLN A 435 16.07 4.36 -6.60
C GLN A 435 15.92 2.94 -7.15
N ASP A 436 14.74 2.57 -7.66
CA ASP A 436 14.46 1.18 -8.09
C ASP A 436 15.40 0.72 -9.22
N ASP A 437 15.83 1.63 -10.09
CA ASP A 437 16.78 1.35 -11.17
C ASP A 437 18.26 1.31 -10.70
N THR A 438 18.56 1.91 -9.54
CA THR A 438 19.94 2.04 -9.02
C THR A 438 20.27 1.05 -7.90
N ILE A 439 19.32 0.21 -7.46
CA ILE A 439 19.51 -0.77 -6.37
C ILE A 439 20.74 -1.66 -6.60
N VAL A 440 20.87 -2.18 -7.83
CA VAL A 440 21.98 -3.08 -8.20
C VAL A 440 23.32 -2.34 -8.19
N HIS A 441 23.33 -1.09 -8.64
CA HIS A 441 24.52 -0.24 -8.64
C HIS A 441 24.98 0.06 -7.21
N VAL A 442 24.06 0.42 -6.32
CA VAL A 442 24.34 0.67 -4.88
C VAL A 442 24.86 -0.59 -4.20
N LEU A 443 24.29 -1.77 -4.50
CA LEU A 443 24.77 -3.03 -3.94
C LEU A 443 26.19 -3.36 -4.39
N ARG A 444 26.49 -3.20 -5.69
CA ARG A 444 27.84 -3.43 -6.23
C ARG A 444 28.86 -2.50 -5.61
N GLU A 445 28.52 -1.22 -5.44
CA GLU A 445 29.43 -0.27 -4.80
C GLU A 445 29.62 -0.56 -3.30
N SER A 446 28.59 -1.10 -2.65
CA SER A 446 28.67 -1.58 -1.27
C SER A 446 29.61 -2.80 -1.16
N GLU A 447 29.56 -3.71 -2.14
CA GLU A 447 30.48 -4.85 -2.26
C GLU A 447 31.92 -4.39 -2.47
N ASP A 448 32.18 -3.47 -3.40
CA ASP A 448 33.53 -2.94 -3.67
C ASP A 448 34.14 -2.25 -2.44
N THR A 449 33.32 -1.49 -1.70
CA THR A 449 33.75 -0.85 -0.44
C THR A 449 34.11 -1.90 0.61
N LEU A 450 33.27 -2.92 0.79
CA LEU A 450 33.51 -4.00 1.76
C LEU A 450 34.73 -4.85 1.39
N LEU A 451 34.94 -5.16 0.11
CA LEU A 451 36.12 -5.89 -0.36
C LEU A 451 37.39 -5.10 -0.09
N THR A 452 37.37 -3.78 -0.30
CA THR A 452 38.51 -2.91 -0.03
C THR A 452 38.83 -2.86 1.47
N LEU A 453 37.80 -2.72 2.32
CA LEU A 453 37.96 -2.78 3.77
C LEU A 453 38.48 -4.15 4.23
N PHE A 454 37.96 -5.23 3.67
CA PHE A 454 38.41 -6.59 3.98
C PHE A 454 39.88 -6.81 3.62
N ASN A 455 40.32 -6.31 2.46
CA ASN A 455 41.72 -6.35 2.06
C ASN A 455 42.61 -5.50 2.99
N ARG A 456 42.12 -4.35 3.45
CA ARG A 456 42.82 -3.51 4.45
C ARG A 456 42.92 -4.20 5.81
N VAL A 457 41.87 -4.87 6.27
CA VAL A 457 41.88 -5.66 7.51
C VAL A 457 42.84 -6.84 7.38
N LYS A 458 42.86 -7.55 6.25
CA LYS A 458 43.83 -8.62 5.99
C LYS A 458 45.27 -8.11 5.98
N ALA A 459 45.53 -6.95 5.38
CA ALA A 459 46.84 -6.32 5.40
C ALA A 459 47.27 -5.96 6.83
N ASN A 460 46.37 -5.35 7.62
CA ASN A 460 46.63 -5.02 9.03
C ASN A 460 46.87 -6.27 9.88
N GLN A 461 46.14 -7.37 9.67
CA GLN A 461 46.36 -8.64 10.38
C GLN A 461 47.70 -9.27 9.99
N ALA A 462 48.13 -9.15 8.74
CA ALA A 462 49.45 -9.62 8.31
C ALA A 462 50.58 -8.79 8.93
N GLU A 463 50.40 -7.46 9.07
CA GLU A 463 51.32 -6.58 9.80
C GLU A 463 51.34 -6.88 11.31
N GLU A 464 50.18 -7.11 11.93
CA GLU A 464 50.06 -7.42 13.36
C GLU A 464 50.70 -8.78 13.69
N HIS A 465 50.56 -9.79 12.81
CA HIS A 465 51.28 -11.06 12.92
C HIS A 465 52.80 -10.93 12.67
N ALA A 466 53.23 -9.99 11.83
CA ALA A 466 54.65 -9.70 11.63
C ALA A 466 55.28 -8.97 12.84
N ILE A 467 54.50 -8.14 13.55
CA ILE A 467 54.95 -7.39 14.74
C ILE A 467 54.90 -8.27 16.01
N THR A 468 53.88 -9.12 16.16
CA THR A 468 53.74 -10.03 17.32
C THR A 468 54.59 -11.31 17.23
N GLY A 469 55.16 -11.61 16.05
CA GLY A 469 56.16 -12.66 15.86
C GLY A 469 57.52 -12.35 16.51
N GLY A 470 57.74 -11.12 16.96
CA GLY A 470 58.94 -10.70 17.69
C GLY A 470 58.60 -10.20 19.09
N THR A 471 58.91 -11.01 20.10
CA THR A 471 59.02 -10.70 21.54
C THR A 471 57.78 -10.88 22.44
N GLY A 472 57.96 -11.74 23.46
CA GLY A 472 57.50 -11.48 24.84
C GLY A 472 56.16 -12.07 25.30
N LYS A 473 56.22 -13.09 26.16
CA LYS A 473 55.09 -13.60 26.96
C LYS A 473 54.54 -12.55 27.93
N GLY A 474 53.22 -12.47 28.08
CA GLY A 474 52.49 -11.83 29.19
C GLY A 474 51.02 -12.30 29.26
N PRO A 475 50.44 -12.59 30.44
CA PRO A 475 49.16 -13.30 30.55
C PRO A 475 47.98 -12.34 30.73
N GLY A 476 46.94 -12.46 29.90
CA GLY A 476 45.67 -11.79 30.14
C GLY A 476 44.78 -11.67 28.90
N ALA A 477 43.50 -11.98 29.10
CA ALA A 477 42.33 -11.78 28.22
C ALA A 477 42.20 -12.76 27.03
N LEU A 478 41.31 -13.77 27.09
CA LEU A 478 39.83 -13.76 27.02
C LEU A 478 39.32 -13.87 25.56
N HIS A 479 38.61 -14.98 25.33
CA HIS A 479 37.70 -15.27 24.22
C HIS A 479 38.28 -15.48 22.81
N LYS A 480 38.74 -16.73 22.56
CA LYS A 480 38.77 -17.32 21.21
C LYS A 480 37.33 -17.47 20.71
N GLN A 481 36.92 -16.68 19.73
CA GLN A 481 35.84 -17.07 18.83
C GLN A 481 36.43 -17.63 17.53
N SER A 482 35.82 -18.73 17.12
CA SER A 482 36.25 -19.75 16.19
C SER A 482 36.30 -19.29 14.74
N SER A 483 37.19 -19.93 13.99
CA SER A 483 37.33 -19.83 12.54
C SER A 483 36.00 -20.14 11.83
N ILE A 484 35.61 -19.25 10.92
CA ILE A 484 34.53 -19.50 9.97
C ILE A 484 35.03 -20.52 8.95
N HIS A 485 34.52 -21.75 9.04
CA HIS A 485 34.62 -22.77 8.03
C HIS A 485 33.43 -22.65 7.08
N GLY A 486 33.73 -22.68 5.77
CA GLY A 486 32.97 -23.46 4.80
C GLY A 486 31.52 -23.06 4.50
N ILE A 487 31.35 -22.39 3.37
CA ILE A 487 30.14 -22.38 2.55
C ILE A 487 29.78 -23.84 2.18
N SER A 488 28.87 -24.49 2.92
CA SER A 488 28.08 -25.65 2.48
C SER A 488 27.11 -26.07 3.59
N ALA A 489 25.81 -26.08 3.27
CA ALA A 489 24.65 -26.51 4.08
C ALA A 489 23.76 -25.35 4.55
N ILE A 490 22.88 -24.90 3.65
CA ILE A 490 21.68 -24.11 3.98
C ILE A 490 20.51 -25.08 3.90
N ASP A 491 20.32 -25.88 4.95
CA ASP A 491 19.02 -26.47 5.26
C ASP A 491 19.02 -26.88 6.74
N GLY A 492 18.26 -26.15 7.57
CA GLY A 492 17.97 -26.53 8.96
C GLY A 492 18.91 -26.00 10.06
N LEU A 493 19.10 -24.68 10.18
CA LEU A 493 19.60 -24.10 11.43
C LEU A 493 18.46 -23.38 12.15
N ASP A 494 18.20 -23.78 13.40
CA ASP A 494 17.20 -23.18 14.27
C ASP A 494 17.52 -21.69 14.50
N GLU A 495 16.55 -20.81 14.19
CA GLU A 495 16.72 -19.35 14.23
C GLU A 495 17.09 -18.80 15.64
N GLU A 496 16.81 -19.57 16.69
CA GLU A 496 17.18 -19.22 18.07
C GLU A 496 18.69 -19.29 18.30
N GLU A 497 19.37 -20.28 17.74
CA GLU A 497 20.81 -20.52 17.95
C GLU A 497 21.67 -19.47 17.19
N LEU A 498 21.15 -18.93 16.09
CA LEU A 498 21.76 -17.81 15.35
C LEU A 498 21.61 -16.47 16.08
N ARG A 499 20.54 -16.29 16.86
CA ARG A 499 20.29 -15.07 17.64
C ARG A 499 21.20 -14.98 18.87
N GLU A 500 21.41 -16.09 19.57
CA GLU A 500 22.30 -16.13 20.74
C GLU A 500 23.77 -15.88 20.36
N ASN A 501 24.22 -16.40 19.22
CA ASN A 501 25.62 -16.29 18.80
C ASN A 501 25.99 -14.93 18.16
N ARG A 502 25.02 -14.05 17.86
CA ARG A 502 25.26 -12.73 17.24
C ARG A 502 24.38 -11.63 17.85
N PRO A 503 24.60 -11.24 19.11
CA PRO A 503 23.73 -10.32 19.85
C PRO A 503 23.60 -8.92 19.23
N PHE A 504 24.57 -8.50 18.42
CA PHE A 504 24.58 -7.19 17.74
C PHE A 504 24.02 -7.19 16.32
N ASN A 505 23.63 -8.36 15.79
CA ASN A 505 23.08 -8.49 14.43
C ASN A 505 21.56 -8.72 14.48
N GLN A 506 20.83 -7.76 15.03
CA GLN A 506 19.37 -7.78 15.05
C GLN A 506 18.84 -7.42 13.66
N ARG A 507 18.09 -8.35 13.04
CA ARG A 507 17.29 -8.05 11.84
C ARG A 507 16.22 -7.03 12.22
N ILE A 508 16.17 -5.91 11.52
CA ILE A 508 15.14 -4.89 11.72
C ILE A 508 13.83 -5.46 11.15
N ASN A 509 12.90 -5.82 12.02
CA ASN A 509 11.54 -6.16 11.61
C ASN A 509 10.83 -4.87 11.24
N LEU A 510 10.59 -4.66 9.95
CA LEU A 510 9.75 -3.57 9.47
C LEU A 510 8.29 -3.86 9.88
N PRO A 511 7.54 -2.88 10.39
CA PRO A 511 6.12 -3.02 10.62
C PRO A 511 5.44 -3.42 9.31
N ASN A 512 4.91 -4.64 9.28
CA ASN A 512 4.11 -5.12 8.17
C ASN A 512 2.77 -4.35 8.22
N PRO A 513 2.35 -3.63 7.18
CA PRO A 513 1.05 -2.92 7.18
C PRO A 513 -0.15 -3.86 7.31
N ASN A 514 0.08 -5.16 7.22
CA ASN A 514 -0.91 -6.23 7.36
C ASN A 514 -0.71 -7.08 8.62
N ASP A 515 0.18 -6.71 9.55
CA ASP A 515 0.32 -7.39 10.85
C ASP A 515 -0.41 -6.64 11.96
N ASP A 516 -1.66 -6.29 11.69
CA ASP A 516 -2.67 -6.15 12.73
C ASP A 516 -3.22 -7.55 13.03
N GLY A 517 -2.52 -8.30 13.88
CA GLY A 517 -3.09 -9.38 14.70
C GLY A 517 -3.86 -10.47 13.94
N ASN A 518 -3.30 -11.03 12.87
CA ASN A 518 -3.92 -12.17 12.20
C ASN A 518 -3.46 -13.51 12.79
N GLU A 519 -3.94 -13.86 14.00
CA GLU A 519 -4.06 -15.27 14.42
C GLU A 519 -5.16 -15.96 13.55
N HIS A 520 -4.92 -16.07 12.24
CA HIS A 520 -5.66 -16.94 11.32
C HIS A 520 -4.75 -18.02 10.76
N GLU A 521 -4.09 -18.74 11.66
CA GLU A 521 -3.67 -20.09 11.34
C GLU A 521 -4.82 -21.05 11.73
N HIS A 522 -5.29 -21.77 10.71
CA HIS A 522 -6.29 -22.84 10.71
C HIS A 522 -7.77 -22.44 10.57
N GLU A 523 -8.18 -22.07 9.36
CA GLU A 523 -9.55 -22.35 8.89
C GLU A 523 -9.65 -22.89 7.45
N ASP A 524 -8.53 -23.33 6.84
CA ASP A 524 -8.53 -24.02 5.54
C ASP A 524 -8.84 -25.52 5.67
N ASN A 525 -9.96 -25.85 6.32
CA ASN A 525 -10.57 -27.18 6.16
C ASN A 525 -12.10 -27.13 6.22
N LEU A 526 -12.69 -26.22 5.44
CA LEU A 526 -14.06 -26.35 4.97
C LEU A 526 -13.98 -26.70 3.49
N GLY A 527 -13.97 -28.01 3.23
CA GLY A 527 -14.02 -28.54 1.88
C GLY A 527 -15.27 -28.05 1.15
N ASP A 528 -15.13 -27.95 -0.18
CA ASP A 528 -16.19 -27.76 -1.16
C ASP A 528 -17.53 -28.30 -0.66
N LEU A 529 -18.47 -27.38 -0.45
CA LEU A 529 -19.88 -27.72 -0.34
C LEU A 529 -20.55 -27.09 -1.54
N ASP A 530 -20.60 -27.91 -2.60
CA ASP A 530 -21.44 -27.71 -3.77
C ASP A 530 -22.84 -27.26 -3.36
N GLU A 531 -23.40 -26.38 -4.18
CA GLU A 531 -24.73 -25.78 -4.07
C GLU A 531 -25.88 -26.80 -4.24
N GLU A 532 -25.99 -27.77 -3.33
CA GLU A 532 -27.17 -28.62 -3.19
C GLU A 532 -27.77 -28.55 -1.77
N GLU A 533 -28.89 -27.83 -1.69
CA GLU A 533 -29.92 -27.82 -0.63
C GLU A 533 -29.45 -28.00 0.83
N LEU A 534 -29.36 -26.87 1.56
CA LEU A 534 -29.17 -26.84 3.02
C LEU A 534 -30.36 -27.45 3.77
N THR A 535 -30.26 -28.73 4.10
CA THR A 535 -31.20 -29.40 5.01
C THR A 535 -31.01 -28.93 6.47
N ARG A 536 -32.14 -28.74 7.18
CA ARG A 536 -32.23 -28.23 8.56
C ARG A 536 -31.30 -28.92 9.57
N ASP A 537 -31.03 -30.21 9.39
CA ASP A 537 -30.14 -30.96 10.28
C ASP A 537 -28.66 -30.66 10.05
N LYS A 538 -28.24 -30.33 8.82
CA LYS A 538 -26.86 -29.87 8.55
C LYS A 538 -26.60 -28.49 9.15
N VAL A 539 -27.58 -27.59 9.08
CA VAL A 539 -27.50 -26.26 9.73
C VAL A 539 -27.38 -26.40 11.24
N LYS A 540 -28.17 -27.28 11.86
CA LYS A 540 -28.08 -27.57 13.31
C LYS A 540 -26.71 -28.14 13.71
N LYS A 541 -26.13 -29.00 12.87
CA LYS A 541 -24.81 -29.59 13.14
C LYS A 541 -23.71 -28.53 13.03
N ALA A 542 -23.75 -27.69 12.00
CA ALA A 542 -22.83 -26.57 11.83
C ALA A 542 -22.93 -25.55 12.98
N SER A 543 -24.15 -25.16 13.38
CA SER A 543 -24.35 -24.24 14.50
C SER A 543 -23.87 -24.82 15.83
N SER A 544 -24.08 -26.12 16.06
CA SER A 544 -23.57 -26.81 17.25
C SER A 544 -22.05 -26.85 17.28
N GLN A 545 -21.40 -27.05 16.13
CA GLN A 545 -19.94 -27.05 16.01
C GLN A 545 -19.33 -25.68 16.30
N ILE A 546 -19.97 -24.60 15.83
CA ILE A 546 -19.58 -23.22 16.10
C ILE A 546 -19.66 -22.91 17.60
N LEU A 547 -20.76 -23.32 18.26
CA LEU A 547 -20.92 -23.12 19.71
C LEU A 547 -19.84 -23.86 20.52
N VAL A 548 -19.51 -25.09 20.15
CA VAL A 548 -18.44 -25.86 20.81
C VAL A 548 -17.06 -25.22 20.58
N ALA A 549 -16.81 -24.65 19.41
CA ALA A 549 -15.57 -23.92 19.12
C ALA A 549 -15.47 -22.62 19.94
N GLN A 550 -16.58 -21.90 20.09
CA GLN A 550 -16.66 -20.68 20.90
C GLN A 550 -16.44 -20.97 22.40
N ASP A 551 -17.01 -22.06 22.91
CA ASP A 551 -16.78 -22.51 24.29
C ASP A 551 -15.32 -22.92 24.55
N ARG A 552 -14.66 -23.54 23.56
CA ARG A 552 -13.22 -23.86 23.63
C ARG A 552 -12.36 -22.60 23.63
N ARG A 553 -12.69 -21.57 22.83
CA ARG A 553 -12.01 -20.26 22.86
C ARG A 553 -12.18 -19.58 24.23
N ASN A 554 -13.39 -19.59 24.80
CA ASN A 554 -13.66 -19.02 26.12
C ASN A 554 -12.93 -19.74 27.27
N LYS A 555 -12.71 -21.06 27.16
CA LYS A 555 -11.88 -21.81 28.12
C LYS A 555 -10.38 -21.50 27.99
N LYS A 556 -9.88 -21.29 26.76
CA LYS A 556 -8.48 -20.90 26.52
C LYS A 556 -8.18 -19.49 27.02
N SER A 557 -9.09 -18.52 26.82
CA SER A 557 -8.92 -17.15 27.32
C SER A 557 -8.87 -17.07 28.86
N LYS A 558 -9.74 -17.82 29.56
CA LYS A 558 -9.69 -17.98 31.03
C LYS A 558 -8.42 -18.64 31.55
N LYS A 559 -7.75 -19.47 30.74
CA LYS A 559 -6.48 -20.11 31.10
C LYS A 559 -5.30 -19.15 30.94
N LYS A 560 -5.28 -18.33 29.87
CA LYS A 560 -4.30 -17.24 29.67
C LYS A 560 -4.39 -16.17 30.77
N SER A 561 -5.59 -15.77 31.20
CA SER A 561 -5.75 -14.77 32.28
C SER A 561 -5.29 -15.26 33.66
N ARG A 562 -5.18 -16.57 33.86
CA ARG A 562 -4.73 -17.19 35.11
C ARG A 562 -3.21 -17.37 35.18
N ALA A 563 -2.55 -17.49 34.01
CA ALA A 563 -1.10 -17.62 33.89
C ALA A 563 -0.37 -16.26 33.96
N GLY A 564 -1.00 -15.16 33.57
CA GLY A 564 -0.42 -13.81 33.67
C GLY A 564 -0.51 -13.15 35.05
N ARG A 565 -0.78 -13.92 36.11
CA ARG A 565 -0.99 -13.40 37.48
C ARG A 565 -0.17 -14.14 38.55
N GLN A 566 0.86 -14.88 38.13
CA GLN A 566 1.88 -15.48 39.00
C GLN A 566 3.21 -14.80 38.81
#